data_AF-A0AAW0DNX9-F1
#
_entry.id   AF-A0AAW0DNX9-F1
#
_cell.length_a   1.000
_cell.length_b   1.000
_cell.length_c   1.000
_cell.angle_alpha   90.00
_cell.angle_beta   90.00
_cell.angle_gamma   90.00
#
_symmetry.space_group_name_H-M   'P 1'
#
loop_
_entity.id
_entity.type
_entity.pdbx_description
1 polymer ?
#
loop_
_entity_poly.entity_id
_entity_poly.type
_entity_poly.pdbx_seq_one_letter_code
_entity_poly.pdbx_strand_id
1 'polypeptide(L)'
;MSEQPSNANIANGFKFCAHGGEYCHKCLCDYRKSNNTKIGKQLSQEFPGLSTEQLWGRPPLDDALKDASDAGTKDEEGNNVYRCKSHEAVDCNECFDWGGLVLKNIKSIFANYGKKIPTEATREEKLQMLASMGVELPLTTGLPEEDVDKKLRSAVDSAQYFFTLVPSKTLDPKSSPIWKRKLLRSAVARGSIEETRQEAFAQATLRQAPFPEHERVFMELRDTISGIAHGVDEGHKHFLIQDKDQDSALGLRVVEVRKVGDGVPVFVVLCGRGTRNSALNHVLDWTINAFGSRKRVGQITASVQEQNLLLTLLNLNSKRLVSHYKPVRGPFEQSFILSFILPLGPISQQDIGRLMRSSGCFVCGKKGDVVRECSGCALVEYCGRGCQRADWKEHKDACQLLSGGTWYTTKVDFETTLRRAPGGPGYTNTINVRDSLHAVPSPERASSSAPPNIHGDRPFLVKMQRPLNSHIGPIMIYDRERSFTFFLNHEDDADSYRKAQMEFGLEVRIYRWVKRTADSELSICFDRQPPKPPVW
;
A
#
# COMPACT_ATOMS: atom_id res chain seq x y z
N MET A 1 -30.00 -25.05 26.04
CA MET A 1 -29.74 -25.30 27.47
C MET A 1 -28.34 -25.89 27.52
N SER A 2 -27.32 -25.32 28.14
CA SER A 2 -27.24 -24.44 29.31
C SER A 2 -25.87 -23.77 29.33
N GLU A 3 -25.81 -22.47 29.59
CA GLU A 3 -24.80 -21.84 30.46
C GLU A 3 -25.31 -20.42 30.73
N GLN A 4 -25.27 -20.00 31.99
CA GLN A 4 -25.76 -18.70 32.46
C GLN A 4 -25.07 -17.56 31.68
N PRO A 5 -25.74 -16.41 31.44
CA PRO A 5 -25.03 -15.27 30.87
C PRO A 5 -23.89 -14.90 31.82
N SER A 6 -22.65 -14.97 31.33
CA SER A 6 -21.50 -14.34 31.99
C SER A 6 -21.90 -12.91 32.36
N ASN A 7 -21.69 -12.51 33.62
CA ASN A 7 -21.98 -11.15 34.09
C ASN A 7 -21.49 -10.11 33.06
N ALA A 8 -22.34 -9.14 32.73
CA ALA A 8 -21.96 -8.12 31.78
C ALA A 8 -20.81 -7.27 32.37
N ASN A 9 -20.03 -6.65 31.50
CA ASN A 9 -19.09 -5.62 31.88
C ASN A 9 -19.75 -4.26 31.70
N ILE A 10 -19.72 -3.43 32.74
CA ILE A 10 -20.33 -2.09 32.76
C ILE A 10 -19.23 -1.05 32.77
N ALA A 11 -19.29 -0.13 31.80
CA ALA A 11 -18.46 1.06 31.79
C ALA A 11 -19.35 2.26 31.45
N ASN A 12 -19.41 3.25 32.33
CA ASN A 12 -20.28 4.43 32.25
C ASN A 12 -21.72 4.08 31.86
N GLY A 13 -22.25 3.04 32.52
CA GLY A 13 -23.59 2.52 32.27
C GLY A 13 -23.80 1.76 30.95
N PHE A 14 -22.85 1.69 30.03
CA PHE A 14 -22.99 0.81 28.85
C PHE A 14 -22.64 -0.62 29.22
N LYS A 15 -23.39 -1.58 28.66
CA LYS A 15 -23.17 -3.01 28.81
C LYS A 15 -22.29 -3.53 27.67
N PHE A 16 -21.27 -4.30 28.01
CA PHE A 16 -20.35 -4.97 27.10
C PHE A 16 -20.17 -6.43 27.51
N CYS A 17 -19.76 -7.26 26.57
CA CYS A 17 -19.38 -8.64 26.90
C CYS A 17 -17.97 -8.73 27.48
N ALA A 18 -17.59 -9.93 27.93
CA ALA A 18 -16.22 -10.25 28.37
C ALA A 18 -15.15 -9.95 27.31
N HIS A 19 -15.53 -9.97 26.03
CA HIS A 19 -14.65 -9.63 24.90
C HIS A 19 -14.59 -8.13 24.59
N GLY A 20 -15.27 -7.27 25.37
CA GLY A 20 -15.21 -5.81 25.22
C GLY A 20 -16.10 -5.20 24.14
N GLY A 21 -16.95 -5.98 23.47
CA GLY A 21 -17.91 -5.51 22.47
C GLY A 21 -19.36 -5.41 22.98
N GLU A 22 -20.14 -4.46 22.44
CA GLU A 22 -21.59 -4.41 22.62
C GLU A 22 -22.29 -5.56 21.89
N TYR A 23 -21.78 -5.94 20.73
CA TYR A 23 -22.22 -7.11 19.97
C TYR A 23 -21.03 -8.06 19.80
N CYS A 24 -21.21 -9.36 20.01
CA CYS A 24 -20.13 -10.31 19.82
C CYS A 24 -20.64 -11.71 19.45
N HIS A 25 -20.18 -12.22 18.30
CA HIS A 25 -20.57 -13.55 17.82
C HIS A 25 -19.98 -14.69 18.68
N LYS A 26 -18.83 -14.47 19.36
CA LYS A 26 -18.20 -15.51 20.21
C LYS A 26 -19.09 -15.86 21.41
N CYS A 27 -19.71 -14.85 22.04
CA CYS A 27 -20.68 -15.08 23.12
C CYS A 27 -22.15 -14.93 22.70
N LEU A 28 -22.43 -14.70 21.42
CA LEU A 28 -23.78 -14.49 20.87
C LEU A 28 -24.59 -13.41 21.62
N CYS A 29 -23.88 -12.41 22.12
CA CYS A 29 -24.33 -11.37 23.02
C CYS A 29 -24.58 -10.09 22.20
N ASP A 30 -25.70 -9.41 22.43
CA ASP A 30 -26.06 -8.13 21.78
C ASP A 30 -26.69 -7.16 22.78
N TYR A 31 -25.86 -6.26 23.30
CA TYR A 31 -26.24 -5.24 24.27
C TYR A 31 -26.67 -3.93 23.62
N ARG A 32 -26.64 -3.79 22.28
CA ARG A 32 -26.98 -2.54 21.59
C ARG A 32 -28.38 -2.06 21.95
N LYS A 33 -29.34 -2.97 22.07
CA LYS A 33 -30.71 -2.61 22.49
C LYS A 33 -30.73 -1.96 23.87
N SER A 34 -30.00 -2.52 24.84
CA SER A 34 -29.90 -1.96 26.20
C SER A 34 -29.22 -0.59 26.18
N ASN A 35 -28.11 -0.47 25.45
CA ASN A 35 -27.32 0.74 25.41
C ASN A 35 -28.00 1.87 24.62
N ASN A 36 -28.74 1.54 23.55
CA ASN A 36 -29.53 2.49 22.77
C ASN A 36 -30.61 3.17 23.59
N THR A 37 -31.21 2.49 24.57
CA THR A 37 -32.17 3.11 25.48
C THR A 37 -31.53 4.27 26.25
N LYS A 38 -30.24 4.21 26.57
CA LYS A 38 -29.52 5.27 27.30
C LYS A 38 -29.25 6.50 26.44
N ILE A 39 -29.00 6.31 25.14
CA ILE A 39 -28.66 7.38 24.19
C ILE A 39 -29.81 7.72 23.24
N GLY A 40 -31.01 7.18 23.46
CA GLY A 40 -32.14 7.31 22.53
C GLY A 40 -32.52 8.75 22.21
N LYS A 41 -32.55 9.63 23.23
CA LYS A 41 -32.83 11.07 23.02
C LYS A 41 -31.78 11.73 22.12
N GLN A 42 -30.50 11.44 22.34
CA GLN A 42 -29.41 11.99 21.52
C GLN A 42 -29.50 11.47 20.07
N LEU A 43 -29.77 10.18 19.88
CA LEU A 43 -29.93 9.57 18.56
C LEU A 43 -31.09 10.19 17.78
N SER A 44 -32.26 10.36 18.41
CA SER A 44 -33.43 10.96 17.76
C SER A 44 -33.25 12.44 17.43
N GLN A 45 -32.52 13.20 18.26
CA GLN A 45 -32.20 14.61 18.00
C GLN A 45 -31.23 14.79 16.83
N GLU A 46 -30.21 13.93 16.74
CA GLU A 46 -29.17 14.02 15.72
C GLU A 46 -29.60 13.40 14.37
N PHE A 47 -30.52 12.44 14.40
CA PHE A 47 -31.01 11.74 13.21
C PHE A 47 -32.55 11.71 13.16
N PRO A 48 -33.22 12.87 13.04
CA PRO A 48 -34.69 12.95 13.09
C PRO A 48 -35.39 12.23 11.93
N GLY A 49 -34.68 11.91 10.85
CA GLY A 49 -35.20 11.19 9.69
C GLY A 49 -35.06 9.67 9.74
N LEU A 50 -34.52 9.10 10.82
CA LEU A 50 -34.39 7.65 11.01
C LEU A 50 -35.36 7.16 12.08
N SER A 51 -36.03 6.04 11.82
CA SER A 51 -36.88 5.38 12.82
C SER A 51 -36.03 4.78 13.95
N THR A 52 -36.66 4.58 15.10
CA THR A 52 -36.03 3.94 16.26
C THR A 52 -35.53 2.54 15.90
N GLU A 53 -36.25 1.78 15.07
CA GLU A 53 -35.83 0.47 14.57
C GLU A 53 -34.63 0.56 13.63
N GLN A 54 -34.56 1.59 12.77
CA GLN A 54 -33.40 1.82 11.90
C GLN A 54 -32.13 2.14 12.70
N LEU A 55 -32.30 2.81 13.85
CA LEU A 55 -31.20 3.14 14.77
C LEU A 55 -30.81 1.96 15.67
N TRP A 56 -31.66 0.94 15.85
CA TRP A 56 -31.28 -0.29 16.56
C TRP A 56 -30.22 -1.11 15.83
N GLY A 57 -30.21 -1.04 14.49
CA GLY A 57 -29.17 -1.61 13.63
C GLY A 57 -27.89 -0.75 13.51
N ARG A 58 -27.64 0.18 14.44
CA ARG A 58 -26.40 0.99 14.45
C ARG A 58 -25.16 0.13 14.71
N PRO A 59 -23.97 0.54 14.22
CA PRO A 59 -22.70 -0.12 14.54
C PRO A 59 -22.56 -0.32 16.06
N PRO A 60 -22.21 -1.53 16.54
CA PRO A 60 -21.78 -1.72 17.92
C PRO A 60 -20.51 -0.90 18.20
N LEU A 61 -20.27 -0.67 19.49
CA LEU A 61 -18.97 -0.29 20.00
C LEU A 61 -18.16 -1.57 20.28
N ASP A 62 -16.94 -1.60 19.76
CA ASP A 62 -16.00 -2.71 19.92
C ASP A 62 -14.74 -2.26 20.63
N ASP A 63 -14.03 -3.21 21.23
CA ASP A 63 -12.81 -2.96 22.00
C ASP A 63 -12.98 -1.83 23.02
N ALA A 64 -14.22 -1.57 23.47
CA ALA A 64 -14.55 -0.45 24.34
C ALA A 64 -13.81 -0.54 25.68
N LEU A 65 -13.45 -1.76 26.08
CA LEU A 65 -12.72 -2.05 27.32
C LEU A 65 -11.20 -2.17 27.13
N LYS A 66 -10.66 -1.93 25.93
CA LYS A 66 -9.20 -2.03 25.68
C LYS A 66 -8.40 -1.09 26.58
N ASP A 67 -8.91 0.11 26.79
CA ASP A 67 -8.29 1.13 27.64
C ASP A 67 -8.94 1.23 29.04
N ALA A 68 -9.64 0.16 29.44
CA ALA A 68 -10.27 0.04 30.75
C ALA A 68 -9.66 -1.12 31.56
N SER A 69 -9.79 -1.04 32.88
CA SER A 69 -9.46 -2.13 33.81
C SER A 69 -10.64 -2.41 34.74
N ASP A 70 -10.76 -3.65 35.20
CA ASP A 70 -11.76 -4.03 36.19
C ASP A 70 -11.55 -3.20 37.47
N ALA A 71 -12.62 -2.57 37.97
CA ALA A 71 -12.56 -1.75 39.16
C ALA A 71 -12.52 -2.57 40.46
N GLY A 72 -12.72 -3.90 40.38
CA GLY A 72 -12.82 -4.81 41.52
C GLY A 72 -14.16 -4.73 42.24
N THR A 73 -15.14 -4.03 41.65
CA THR A 73 -16.47 -3.78 42.22
C THR A 73 -17.56 -4.26 41.27
N LYS A 74 -18.73 -4.56 41.83
CA LYS A 74 -19.91 -4.98 41.08
C LYS A 74 -21.04 -3.97 41.24
N ASP A 75 -21.87 -3.82 40.22
CA ASP A 75 -23.11 -3.04 40.30
C ASP A 75 -24.21 -3.80 41.07
N GLU A 76 -25.38 -3.17 41.23
CA GLU A 76 -26.55 -3.74 41.92
C GLU A 76 -27.08 -5.03 41.26
N GLU A 77 -26.80 -5.23 39.98
CA GLU A 77 -27.16 -6.42 39.19
C GLU A 77 -26.05 -7.49 39.23
N GLY A 78 -24.93 -7.25 39.92
CA GLY A 78 -23.78 -8.16 40.02
C GLY A 78 -22.82 -8.10 38.83
N ASN A 79 -22.96 -7.14 37.93
CA ASN A 79 -22.10 -6.92 36.77
C ASN A 79 -20.77 -6.26 37.17
N ASN A 80 -19.68 -6.58 36.47
CA ASN A 80 -18.36 -6.01 36.79
C ASN A 80 -18.29 -4.55 36.31
N VAL A 81 -17.79 -3.65 37.17
CA VAL A 81 -17.66 -2.23 36.84
C VAL A 81 -16.22 -1.92 36.44
N TYR A 82 -16.03 -1.03 35.46
CA TYR A 82 -14.71 -0.70 34.90
C TYR A 82 -14.27 0.73 35.21
N ARG A 83 -12.95 0.90 35.35
CA ARG A 83 -12.28 2.21 35.40
C ARG A 83 -11.42 2.43 34.17
N CYS A 84 -11.26 3.68 33.76
CA CYS A 84 -10.35 4.01 32.65
C CYS A 84 -8.88 3.90 33.11
N LYS A 85 -7.98 3.47 32.22
CA LYS A 85 -6.55 3.36 32.53
C LYS A 85 -5.86 4.72 32.67
N SER A 86 -6.36 5.75 32.00
CA SER A 86 -5.73 7.09 31.97
C SER A 86 -6.04 7.93 33.19
N HIS A 87 -7.28 7.93 33.68
CA HIS A 87 -7.68 8.72 34.84
C HIS A 87 -7.93 7.88 36.10
N GLU A 88 -7.81 6.55 35.99
CA GLU A 88 -8.09 5.56 37.05
C GLU A 88 -9.49 5.71 37.68
N ALA A 89 -10.38 6.45 37.01
CA ALA A 89 -11.72 6.76 37.46
C ALA A 89 -12.72 5.73 36.94
N VAL A 90 -13.54 5.23 37.86
CA VAL A 90 -14.74 4.43 37.57
C VAL A 90 -15.73 5.29 36.80
N ASP A 91 -16.33 4.74 35.74
CA ASP A 91 -17.33 5.44 34.93
C ASP A 91 -16.88 6.85 34.48
N CYS A 92 -15.62 6.95 34.03
CA CYS A 92 -15.03 8.20 33.59
C CYS A 92 -15.81 8.83 32.41
N ASN A 93 -16.47 9.96 32.65
CA ASN A 93 -17.26 10.66 31.63
C ASN A 93 -16.44 11.15 30.42
N GLU A 94 -15.13 11.35 30.60
CA GLU A 94 -14.25 11.79 29.50
C GLU A 94 -13.81 10.61 28.61
N CYS A 95 -13.43 9.49 29.22
CA CYS A 95 -12.94 8.31 28.49
C CYS A 95 -14.08 7.44 27.95
N PHE A 96 -15.23 7.46 28.61
CA PHE A 96 -16.38 6.60 28.32
C PHE A 96 -17.57 7.42 27.80
N ASP A 97 -17.33 8.43 26.95
CA ASP A 97 -18.37 9.12 26.18
C ASP A 97 -18.88 8.23 25.02
N TRP A 98 -19.58 7.15 25.40
CA TRP A 98 -20.10 6.18 24.46
C TRP A 98 -21.16 6.79 23.53
N GLY A 99 -21.97 7.73 24.04
CA GLY A 99 -22.96 8.43 23.24
C GLY A 99 -22.32 9.26 22.12
N GLY A 100 -21.32 10.08 22.46
CA GLY A 100 -20.54 10.84 21.48
C GLY A 100 -19.84 9.93 20.47
N LEU A 101 -19.26 8.81 20.92
CA LEU A 101 -18.60 7.84 20.05
C LEU A 101 -19.59 7.17 19.07
N VAL A 102 -20.76 6.75 19.56
CA VAL A 102 -21.83 6.19 18.72
C VAL A 102 -22.28 7.20 17.66
N LEU A 103 -22.58 8.44 18.07
CA LEU A 103 -23.00 9.50 17.15
C LEU A 103 -21.94 9.76 16.08
N LYS A 104 -20.66 9.84 16.48
CA LYS A 104 -19.53 10.02 15.56
C LYS A 104 -19.43 8.87 14.57
N ASN A 105 -19.59 7.62 15.02
CA ASN A 105 -19.54 6.44 14.17
C ASN A 105 -20.67 6.43 13.14
N ILE A 106 -21.91 6.71 13.56
CA ILE A 106 -23.07 6.78 12.66
C ILE A 106 -22.91 7.92 11.64
N LYS A 107 -22.52 9.13 12.08
CA LYS A 107 -22.27 10.28 11.19
C LYS A 107 -21.18 9.95 10.16
N SER A 108 -20.10 9.30 10.60
CA SER A 108 -19.00 8.87 9.71
C SER A 108 -19.47 7.88 8.64
N ILE A 109 -20.31 6.91 9.01
CA ILE A 109 -20.86 5.94 8.05
C ILE A 109 -21.76 6.63 7.03
N PHE A 110 -22.68 7.50 7.47
CA PHE A 110 -23.56 8.21 6.54
C PHE A 110 -22.78 9.15 5.61
N ALA A 111 -21.76 9.83 6.11
CA ALA A 111 -20.91 10.70 5.28
C ALA A 111 -20.18 9.91 4.17
N ASN A 112 -19.81 8.66 4.46
CA ASN A 112 -19.05 7.79 3.56
C ASN A 112 -19.91 6.77 2.80
N TYR A 113 -21.22 6.73 3.04
CA TYR A 113 -22.14 5.74 2.50
C TYR A 113 -22.08 5.68 0.97
N GLY A 114 -21.72 4.51 0.42
CA GLY A 114 -21.57 4.30 -1.03
C GLY A 114 -20.40 5.06 -1.68
N LYS A 115 -19.57 5.80 -0.92
CA LYS A 115 -18.45 6.60 -1.42
C LYS A 115 -17.08 6.00 -1.09
N LYS A 116 -16.91 5.52 0.15
CA LYS A 116 -15.65 4.98 0.66
C LYS A 116 -15.93 3.89 1.67
N ILE A 117 -15.19 2.79 1.61
CA ILE A 117 -15.17 1.76 2.65
C ILE A 117 -14.02 2.07 3.62
N PRO A 118 -14.26 2.14 4.93
CA PRO A 118 -13.18 2.30 5.91
C PRO A 118 -12.15 1.16 5.82
N THR A 119 -10.87 1.55 5.92
CA THR A 119 -9.72 0.66 6.06
C THR A 119 -9.23 0.77 7.50
N GLU A 120 -9.25 -0.33 8.24
CA GLU A 120 -8.94 -0.37 9.69
C GLU A 120 -7.51 -0.85 9.95
N ALA A 121 -6.62 -0.71 8.97
CA ALA A 121 -5.23 -1.13 9.09
C ALA A 121 -4.50 -0.28 10.13
N THR A 122 -3.80 -0.94 11.04
CA THR A 122 -2.85 -0.32 11.97
C THR A 122 -1.66 0.26 11.19
N ARG A 123 -0.92 1.16 11.85
CA ARG A 123 0.29 1.74 11.26
C ARG A 123 1.32 0.68 10.87
N GLU A 124 1.53 -0.31 11.73
CA GLU A 124 2.45 -1.42 11.46
C GLU A 124 2.02 -2.21 10.23
N GLU A 125 0.73 -2.56 10.12
CA GLU A 125 0.19 -3.25 8.94
C GLU A 125 0.38 -2.44 7.65
N LYS A 126 0.21 -1.11 7.69
CA LYS A 126 0.46 -0.23 6.53
C LYS A 126 1.93 -0.23 6.11
N LEU A 127 2.85 -0.21 7.07
CA LEU A 127 4.29 -0.28 6.80
C LEU A 127 4.68 -1.65 6.23
N GLN A 128 4.10 -2.74 6.72
CA GLN A 128 4.27 -4.08 6.16
C GLN A 128 3.68 -4.18 4.74
N MET A 129 2.51 -3.59 4.47
CA MET A 129 1.95 -3.52 3.10
C MET A 129 2.89 -2.76 2.16
N LEU A 130 3.46 -1.63 2.60
CA LEU A 130 4.44 -0.88 1.82
C LEU A 130 5.71 -1.71 1.54
N ALA A 131 6.24 -2.37 2.56
CA ALA A 131 7.39 -3.27 2.43
C ALA A 131 7.09 -4.40 1.43
N SER A 132 5.87 -4.97 1.45
CA SER A 132 5.45 -6.01 0.51
C SER A 132 5.42 -5.57 -0.96
N MET A 133 5.39 -4.26 -1.21
CA MET A 133 5.46 -3.67 -2.55
C MET A 133 6.88 -3.13 -2.88
N GLY A 134 7.88 -3.42 -2.04
CA GLY A 134 9.26 -2.95 -2.19
C GLY A 134 9.53 -1.54 -1.68
N VAL A 135 8.58 -0.93 -0.95
CA VAL A 135 8.71 0.40 -0.33
C VAL A 135 9.03 0.22 1.16
N GLU A 136 10.29 -0.06 1.46
CA GLU A 136 10.73 -0.35 2.83
C GLU A 136 10.97 0.92 3.65
N LEU A 137 10.08 1.18 4.61
CA LEU A 137 10.26 2.23 5.61
C LEU A 137 10.60 1.61 6.97
N PRO A 138 11.45 2.24 7.80
CA PRO A 138 11.71 1.76 9.16
C PRO A 138 10.42 1.67 9.98
N LEU A 139 10.24 0.60 10.76
CA LEU A 139 9.08 0.46 11.65
C LEU A 139 8.99 1.58 12.70
N THR A 140 10.14 2.15 13.05
CA THR A 140 10.32 3.28 13.96
C THR A 140 10.14 4.64 13.30
N THR A 141 9.72 4.67 12.02
CA THR A 141 9.57 5.92 11.28
C THR A 141 8.63 6.89 12.00
N GLY A 142 9.08 8.13 12.16
CA GLY A 142 8.32 9.23 12.76
C GLY A 142 7.42 9.96 11.76
N LEU A 143 7.23 9.42 10.55
CA LEU A 143 6.36 10.01 9.53
C LEU A 143 4.92 10.16 10.06
N PRO A 144 4.23 11.28 9.80
CA PRO A 144 2.81 11.40 10.12
C PRO A 144 1.99 10.27 9.48
N GLU A 145 0.92 9.85 10.16
CA GLU A 145 0.03 8.78 9.68
C GLU A 145 -0.52 9.08 8.27
N GLU A 146 -0.86 10.35 8.01
CA GLU A 146 -1.33 10.82 6.70
C GLU A 146 -0.31 10.62 5.57
N ASP A 147 0.99 10.76 5.88
CA ASP A 147 2.07 10.57 4.92
C ASP A 147 2.30 9.08 4.63
N VAL A 148 2.17 8.22 5.65
CA VAL A 148 2.18 6.75 5.47
C VAL A 148 1.00 6.33 4.58
N ASP A 149 -0.21 6.83 4.86
CA ASP A 149 -1.41 6.59 4.04
C ASP A 149 -1.25 7.10 2.61
N LYS A 150 -0.59 8.24 2.43
CA LYS A 150 -0.31 8.80 1.10
C LYS A 150 0.69 7.93 0.33
N LYS A 151 1.75 7.48 0.98
CA LYS A 151 2.73 6.55 0.37
C LYS A 151 2.06 5.23 -0.01
N LEU A 152 1.25 4.65 0.87
CA LEU A 152 0.53 3.40 0.60
C LEU A 152 -0.39 3.54 -0.62
N ARG A 153 -1.19 4.61 -0.68
CA ARG A 153 -2.04 4.90 -1.85
C ARG A 153 -1.24 5.10 -3.13
N SER A 154 -0.10 5.78 -3.06
CA SER A 154 0.75 6.04 -4.23
C SER A 154 1.46 4.76 -4.72
N ALA A 155 1.82 3.87 -3.79
CA ALA A 155 2.38 2.56 -4.12
C ALA A 155 1.35 1.67 -4.83
N VAL A 156 0.13 1.56 -4.27
CA VAL A 156 -0.99 0.85 -4.90
C VAL A 156 -1.34 1.45 -6.26
N ASP A 157 -1.28 2.77 -6.41
CA ASP A 157 -1.50 3.42 -7.70
C ASP A 157 -0.44 3.05 -8.74
N SER A 158 0.83 3.05 -8.34
CA SER A 158 1.96 2.73 -9.21
C SER A 158 1.89 1.28 -9.71
N ALA A 159 1.46 0.35 -8.85
CA ALA A 159 1.27 -1.06 -9.18
C ALA A 159 0.20 -1.33 -10.26
N GLN A 160 -0.73 -0.39 -10.48
CA GLN A 160 -1.80 -0.53 -11.47
C GLN A 160 -1.40 -0.12 -12.89
N TYR A 161 -0.31 0.65 -13.04
CA TYR A 161 0.06 1.28 -14.30
C TYR A 161 -1.10 2.06 -14.94
N PHE A 162 -1.93 2.71 -14.13
CA PHE A 162 -3.22 3.27 -14.56
C PHE A 162 -3.06 4.22 -15.75
N PHE A 163 -2.16 5.20 -15.65
CA PHE A 163 -1.96 6.20 -16.72
C PHE A 163 -1.33 5.63 -17.99
N THR A 164 -0.65 4.48 -17.89
CA THR A 164 -0.15 3.74 -19.06
C THR A 164 -1.30 3.06 -19.81
N LEU A 165 -2.33 2.61 -19.08
CA LEU A 165 -3.47 1.86 -19.65
C LEU A 165 -4.66 2.75 -20.02
N VAL A 166 -4.84 3.85 -19.28
CA VAL A 166 -5.94 4.79 -19.39
C VAL A 166 -5.33 6.19 -19.53
N PRO A 167 -5.28 6.76 -20.74
CA PRO A 167 -4.67 8.07 -20.99
C PRO A 167 -5.41 9.25 -20.32
N SER A 168 -6.57 8.99 -19.73
CA SER A 168 -7.45 9.94 -19.06
C SER A 168 -7.29 9.85 -17.54
N LYS A 169 -7.58 10.95 -16.82
CA LYS A 169 -7.66 10.94 -15.35
C LYS A 169 -8.82 10.08 -14.82
N THR A 170 -9.83 9.83 -15.65
CA THR A 170 -11.01 9.04 -15.32
C THR A 170 -11.24 7.91 -16.32
N LEU A 171 -11.83 6.82 -15.84
CA LEU A 171 -12.30 5.70 -16.63
C LEU A 171 -13.80 5.83 -16.87
N ASP A 172 -14.21 5.82 -18.14
CA ASP A 172 -15.59 5.55 -18.54
C ASP A 172 -15.71 4.10 -19.02
N PRO A 173 -16.33 3.20 -18.23
CA PRO A 173 -16.50 1.81 -18.64
C PRO A 173 -17.27 1.63 -19.95
N LYS A 174 -18.22 2.51 -20.28
CA LYS A 174 -19.04 2.40 -21.49
C LYS A 174 -18.26 2.73 -22.76
N SER A 175 -17.25 3.61 -22.64
CA SER A 175 -16.34 3.92 -23.75
C SER A 175 -15.42 2.74 -24.12
N SER A 176 -15.25 1.78 -23.20
CA SER A 176 -14.35 0.64 -23.37
C SER A 176 -15.07 -0.61 -23.90
N PRO A 177 -14.47 -1.38 -24.84
CA PRO A 177 -15.05 -2.62 -25.34
C PRO A 177 -15.26 -3.66 -24.24
N ILE A 178 -16.29 -4.50 -24.38
CA ILE A 178 -16.51 -5.66 -23.49
C ILE A 178 -15.40 -6.69 -23.71
N TRP A 179 -14.94 -7.33 -22.63
CA TRP A 179 -13.97 -8.41 -22.69
C TRP A 179 -14.53 -9.66 -23.39
N LYS A 180 -13.86 -10.17 -24.43
CA LYS A 180 -14.31 -11.35 -25.23
C LYS A 180 -13.21 -12.29 -25.71
N ARG A 181 -11.93 -12.03 -25.41
CA ARG A 181 -10.79 -12.62 -26.17
C ARG A 181 -10.06 -13.78 -25.49
N LYS A 182 -9.76 -13.68 -24.20
CA LYS A 182 -8.85 -14.61 -23.49
C LYS A 182 -9.40 -14.95 -22.11
N LEU A 183 -8.96 -16.07 -21.54
CA LEU A 183 -9.20 -16.39 -20.13
C LEU A 183 -8.70 -15.24 -19.25
N LEU A 184 -9.58 -14.71 -18.41
CA LEU A 184 -9.27 -13.58 -17.54
C LEU A 184 -8.11 -13.92 -16.61
N ARG A 185 -8.06 -15.14 -16.06
CA ARG A 185 -6.97 -15.57 -15.18
C ARG A 185 -5.59 -15.38 -15.82
N SER A 186 -5.45 -15.73 -17.10
CA SER A 186 -4.20 -15.53 -17.84
C SER A 186 -3.92 -14.05 -18.15
N ALA A 187 -4.98 -13.26 -18.36
CA ALA A 187 -4.87 -11.87 -18.76
C ALA A 187 -4.57 -10.92 -17.59
N VAL A 188 -4.83 -11.33 -16.34
CA VAL A 188 -4.51 -10.57 -15.13
C VAL A 188 -3.11 -10.86 -14.57
N ALA A 189 -2.42 -11.89 -15.05
CA ALA A 189 -1.08 -12.23 -14.58
C ALA A 189 -0.08 -11.10 -14.91
N ARG A 190 0.65 -10.61 -13.91
CA ARG A 190 1.63 -9.50 -14.05
C ARG A 190 2.90 -9.80 -13.26
N GLY A 191 3.67 -10.79 -13.70
CA GLY A 191 4.92 -11.19 -13.06
C GLY A 191 6.14 -10.39 -13.49
N SER A 192 7.23 -10.54 -12.74
CA SER A 192 8.59 -10.16 -13.13
C SER A 192 9.49 -11.39 -13.32
N ILE A 193 10.65 -11.21 -13.95
CA ILE A 193 11.65 -12.29 -14.11
C ILE A 193 12.16 -12.76 -12.74
N GLU A 194 12.34 -11.82 -11.81
CA GLU A 194 12.82 -12.11 -10.46
C GLU A 194 11.81 -12.98 -9.69
N GLU A 195 10.51 -12.66 -9.75
CA GLU A 195 9.46 -13.48 -9.14
C GLU A 195 9.48 -14.91 -9.68
N THR A 196 9.54 -15.08 -11.01
CA THR A 196 9.62 -16.41 -11.64
C THR A 196 10.86 -17.19 -11.20
N ARG A 197 12.01 -16.50 -11.06
CA ARG A 197 13.26 -17.13 -10.61
C ARG A 197 13.19 -17.57 -9.14
N GLN A 198 12.59 -16.75 -8.28
CA GLN A 198 12.42 -17.08 -6.86
C GLN A 198 11.47 -18.26 -6.67
N GLU A 199 10.35 -18.29 -7.40
CA GLU A 199 9.44 -19.43 -7.42
C GLU A 199 10.13 -20.72 -7.85
N ALA A 200 10.90 -20.69 -8.96
CA ALA A 200 11.64 -21.84 -9.45
C ALA A 200 12.69 -22.33 -8.44
N PHE A 201 13.39 -21.40 -7.76
CA PHE A 201 14.35 -21.73 -6.72
C PHE A 201 13.70 -22.35 -5.49
N ALA A 202 12.55 -21.83 -5.04
CA ALA A 202 11.81 -22.37 -3.91
C ALA A 202 11.32 -23.80 -4.18
N GLN A 203 10.80 -24.05 -5.39
CA GLN A 203 10.42 -25.39 -5.84
C GLN A 203 11.62 -26.35 -5.85
N ALA A 204 12.75 -25.91 -6.40
CA ALA A 204 13.96 -26.72 -6.46
C ALA A 204 14.57 -27.03 -5.08
N THR A 205 14.32 -26.18 -4.08
CA THR A 205 14.86 -26.32 -2.72
C THR A 205 13.86 -26.86 -1.69
N LEU A 206 12.66 -27.27 -2.12
CA LEU A 206 11.57 -27.74 -1.24
C LEU A 206 11.24 -26.76 -0.10
N ARG A 207 11.49 -25.46 -0.30
CA ARG A 207 11.10 -24.43 0.68
C ARG A 207 9.59 -24.24 0.65
N GLN A 208 8.98 -24.20 1.84
CA GLN A 208 7.52 -24.08 1.98
C GLN A 208 6.96 -22.73 1.51
N ALA A 209 7.77 -21.67 1.46
CA ALA A 209 7.35 -20.35 0.99
C ALA A 209 8.44 -19.72 0.12
N PRO A 210 8.11 -19.27 -1.11
CA PRO A 210 9.06 -18.61 -2.00
C PRO A 210 9.46 -17.19 -1.54
N PHE A 211 8.62 -16.54 -0.73
CA PHE A 211 8.80 -15.15 -0.30
C PHE A 211 8.84 -15.01 1.24
N PRO A 212 9.62 -14.07 1.80
CA PRO A 212 9.54 -13.66 3.20
C PRO A 212 8.12 -13.24 3.60
N GLU A 213 7.76 -13.40 4.88
CA GLU A 213 6.40 -13.13 5.38
C GLU A 213 5.91 -11.70 5.09
N HIS A 214 6.81 -10.71 5.14
CA HIS A 214 6.50 -9.31 4.83
C HIS A 214 6.31 -9.03 3.32
N GLU A 215 6.71 -9.94 2.41
CA GLU A 215 6.50 -9.81 0.96
C GLU A 215 5.18 -10.45 0.49
N ARG A 216 4.48 -11.16 1.38
CA ARG A 216 3.33 -12.00 1.00
C ARG A 216 2.07 -11.21 0.70
N VAL A 217 1.77 -10.14 1.43
CA VAL A 217 0.46 -9.47 1.36
C VAL A 217 0.13 -8.96 -0.04
N PHE A 218 1.11 -8.36 -0.75
CA PHE A 218 0.89 -7.88 -2.12
C PHE A 218 0.75 -9.01 -3.14
N MET A 219 1.50 -10.11 -2.95
CA MET A 219 1.37 -11.31 -3.79
C MET A 219 0.02 -12.01 -3.55
N GLU A 220 -0.42 -12.12 -2.30
CA GLU A 220 -1.73 -12.65 -1.92
C GLU A 220 -2.86 -11.80 -2.52
N LEU A 221 -2.73 -10.47 -2.52
CA LEU A 221 -3.69 -9.59 -3.21
C LEU A 221 -3.76 -9.88 -4.72
N ARG A 222 -2.61 -10.10 -5.39
CA ARG A 222 -2.57 -10.49 -6.80
C ARG A 222 -3.24 -11.85 -7.03
N ASP A 223 -3.06 -12.79 -6.11
CA ASP A 223 -3.73 -14.08 -6.12
C ASP A 223 -5.25 -13.95 -5.91
N THR A 224 -5.71 -13.05 -5.03
CA THR A 224 -7.13 -12.72 -4.89
C THR A 224 -7.70 -12.17 -6.19
N ILE A 225 -7.00 -11.25 -6.88
CA ILE A 225 -7.43 -10.74 -8.19
C ILE A 225 -7.47 -11.87 -9.23
N SER A 226 -6.49 -12.78 -9.20
CA SER A 226 -6.44 -13.99 -10.04
C SER A 226 -7.61 -14.95 -9.75
N GLY A 227 -7.97 -15.12 -8.48
CA GLY A 227 -9.12 -15.91 -8.03
C GLY A 227 -10.46 -15.31 -8.48
N ILE A 228 -10.61 -13.98 -8.41
CA ILE A 228 -11.77 -13.28 -8.98
C ILE A 228 -11.83 -13.53 -10.49
N ALA A 229 -10.71 -13.35 -11.20
CA ALA A 229 -10.64 -13.58 -12.64
C ALA A 229 -11.01 -15.01 -13.05
N HIS A 230 -10.47 -16.00 -12.33
CA HIS A 230 -10.79 -17.42 -12.53
C HIS A 230 -12.27 -17.71 -12.28
N GLY A 231 -12.84 -17.19 -11.18
CA GLY A 231 -14.25 -17.38 -10.91
C GLY A 231 -15.13 -16.72 -11.98
N VAL A 232 -14.74 -15.56 -12.54
CA VAL A 232 -15.49 -14.97 -13.66
C VAL A 232 -15.41 -15.86 -14.90
N ASP A 233 -14.26 -16.46 -15.20
CA ASP A 233 -14.11 -17.44 -16.29
C ASP A 233 -15.05 -18.65 -16.09
N GLU A 234 -15.30 -19.07 -14.85
CA GLU A 234 -16.24 -20.15 -14.47
C GLU A 234 -17.71 -19.71 -14.35
N GLY A 235 -18.00 -18.43 -14.63
CA GLY A 235 -19.34 -17.86 -14.64
C GLY A 235 -19.82 -17.29 -13.30
N HIS A 236 -18.94 -17.17 -12.30
CA HIS A 236 -19.23 -16.45 -11.05
C HIS A 236 -19.31 -14.95 -11.31
N LYS A 237 -20.30 -14.30 -10.68
CA LYS A 237 -20.43 -12.82 -10.68
C LYS A 237 -20.34 -12.22 -9.28
N HIS A 238 -20.49 -13.05 -8.25
CA HIS A 238 -20.52 -12.65 -6.85
C HIS A 238 -19.38 -13.38 -6.15
N PHE A 239 -18.67 -12.68 -5.29
CA PHE A 239 -17.51 -13.18 -4.57
C PHE A 239 -17.64 -12.79 -3.10
N LEU A 240 -17.39 -13.78 -2.23
CA LEU A 240 -17.20 -13.58 -0.80
C LEU A 240 -15.71 -13.76 -0.52
N ILE A 241 -15.04 -12.66 -0.14
CA ILE A 241 -13.62 -12.64 0.19
C ILE A 241 -13.53 -12.52 1.71
N GLN A 242 -13.09 -13.56 2.42
CA GLN A 242 -13.20 -13.64 3.88
C GLN A 242 -11.92 -14.19 4.52
N ASP A 243 -11.60 -13.74 5.74
CA ASP A 243 -10.49 -14.30 6.51
C ASP A 243 -10.86 -15.66 7.13
N LYS A 244 -9.85 -16.39 7.60
CA LYS A 244 -10.06 -17.75 8.16
C LYS A 244 -10.89 -17.73 9.44
N ASP A 245 -10.75 -16.68 10.24
CA ASP A 245 -11.45 -16.52 11.52
C ASP A 245 -12.84 -15.93 11.35
N GLN A 246 -13.23 -15.57 10.11
CA GLN A 246 -14.51 -14.98 9.75
C GLN A 246 -14.78 -13.65 10.46
N ASP A 247 -13.72 -12.92 10.85
CA ASP A 247 -13.82 -11.63 11.52
C ASP A 247 -14.10 -10.47 10.52
N SER A 248 -13.77 -10.62 9.23
CA SER A 248 -14.02 -9.66 8.15
C SER A 248 -14.28 -10.34 6.80
N ALA A 249 -15.27 -9.84 6.08
CA ALA A 249 -15.60 -10.26 4.73
C ALA A 249 -15.87 -9.08 3.80
N LEU A 250 -15.47 -9.23 2.53
CA LEU A 250 -15.87 -8.35 1.44
C LEU A 250 -16.88 -9.08 0.56
N GLY A 251 -18.04 -8.45 0.37
CA GLY A 251 -18.99 -8.83 -0.67
C GLY A 251 -18.64 -8.08 -1.94
N LEU A 252 -18.27 -8.79 -3.00
CA LEU A 252 -17.87 -8.20 -4.28
C LEU A 252 -18.72 -8.74 -5.42
N ARG A 253 -19.35 -7.85 -6.17
CA ARG A 253 -20.04 -8.19 -7.41
C ARG A 253 -19.30 -7.62 -8.61
N VAL A 254 -18.93 -8.48 -9.55
CA VAL A 254 -18.46 -8.06 -10.87
C VAL A 254 -19.67 -7.66 -11.70
N VAL A 255 -19.77 -6.37 -12.00
CA VAL A 255 -20.83 -5.81 -12.86
C VAL A 255 -20.59 -6.23 -14.30
N GLU A 256 -19.37 -5.97 -14.77
CA GLU A 256 -18.90 -6.29 -16.11
C GLU A 256 -17.38 -6.25 -16.19
N VAL A 257 -16.83 -6.86 -17.24
CA VAL A 257 -15.40 -6.79 -17.53
C VAL A 257 -15.20 -6.11 -18.88
N ARG A 258 -14.40 -5.05 -18.88
CA ARG A 258 -14.05 -4.27 -20.08
C ARG A 258 -12.58 -4.49 -20.46
N LYS A 259 -12.22 -4.04 -21.65
CA LYS A 259 -10.85 -4.02 -22.16
C LYS A 259 -10.34 -2.58 -22.18
N VAL A 260 -9.18 -2.35 -21.57
CA VAL A 260 -8.40 -1.11 -21.66
C VAL A 260 -7.01 -1.39 -22.25
N GLY A 261 -6.36 -0.36 -22.80
CA GLY A 261 -5.04 -0.48 -23.45
C GLY A 261 -4.93 -1.66 -24.42
N ASP A 262 -3.75 -2.30 -24.44
CA ASP A 262 -3.42 -3.46 -25.27
C ASP A 262 -4.00 -4.78 -24.76
N GLY A 263 -5.30 -4.80 -24.43
CA GLY A 263 -5.95 -6.04 -24.03
C GLY A 263 -5.82 -6.36 -22.55
N VAL A 264 -5.81 -5.33 -21.71
CA VAL A 264 -5.83 -5.48 -20.26
C VAL A 264 -7.28 -5.50 -19.77
N PRO A 265 -7.70 -6.51 -18.99
CA PRO A 265 -9.04 -6.56 -18.44
C PRO A 265 -9.17 -5.51 -17.32
N VAL A 266 -10.32 -4.86 -17.25
CA VAL A 266 -10.73 -4.04 -16.11
C VAL A 266 -12.07 -4.54 -15.60
N PHE A 267 -12.12 -4.93 -14.33
CA PHE A 267 -13.33 -5.43 -13.69
C PHE A 267 -14.06 -4.26 -13.06
N VAL A 268 -15.26 -3.93 -13.55
CA VAL A 268 -16.11 -2.94 -12.89
C VAL A 268 -16.87 -3.65 -11.79
N VAL A 269 -16.75 -3.17 -10.56
CA VAL A 269 -17.23 -3.89 -9.38
C VAL A 269 -18.08 -3.02 -8.46
N LEU A 270 -19.02 -3.67 -7.78
CA LEU A 270 -19.60 -3.17 -6.54
C LEU A 270 -18.97 -3.93 -5.38
N CYS A 271 -18.55 -3.21 -4.34
CA CYS A 271 -17.95 -3.83 -3.17
C CYS A 271 -18.55 -3.26 -1.89
N GLY A 272 -18.81 -4.12 -0.92
CA GLY A 272 -19.15 -3.77 0.45
C GLY A 272 -18.26 -4.54 1.42
N ARG A 273 -18.10 -4.01 2.63
CA ARG A 273 -17.42 -4.68 3.74
C ARG A 273 -18.42 -5.02 4.81
N GLY A 274 -18.33 -6.25 5.31
CA GLY A 274 -18.93 -6.68 6.56
C GLY A 274 -17.81 -7.10 7.49
N THR A 275 -17.74 -6.52 8.68
CA THR A 275 -16.93 -7.06 9.77
C THR A 275 -17.84 -7.78 10.73
N ARG A 276 -17.26 -8.62 11.57
CA ARG A 276 -17.92 -9.22 12.75
C ARG A 276 -18.75 -8.22 13.53
N ASN A 277 -18.26 -6.98 13.61
CA ASN A 277 -18.85 -5.92 14.38
C ASN A 277 -19.57 -4.88 13.51
N SER A 278 -19.84 -5.17 12.24
CA SER A 278 -20.61 -4.28 11.38
C SER A 278 -22.10 -4.54 11.60
N ALA A 279 -22.82 -3.56 12.15
CA ALA A 279 -24.25 -3.71 12.43
C ALA A 279 -25.17 -3.71 11.22
N LEU A 280 -24.75 -3.06 10.14
CA LEU A 280 -25.47 -3.07 8.89
C LEU A 280 -25.06 -4.34 8.16
N ASN A 281 -25.83 -5.41 8.36
CA ASN A 281 -25.67 -6.73 7.74
C ASN A 281 -25.80 -6.70 6.20
N HIS A 282 -25.51 -5.61 5.50
CA HIS A 282 -25.63 -5.52 4.05
C HIS A 282 -24.81 -6.59 3.33
N VAL A 283 -23.59 -6.90 3.78
CA VAL A 283 -22.80 -7.98 3.16
C VAL A 283 -23.33 -9.35 3.55
N LEU A 284 -23.77 -9.55 4.80
CA LEU A 284 -24.34 -10.82 5.24
C LEU A 284 -25.68 -11.11 4.52
N ASP A 285 -26.60 -10.16 4.51
CA ASP A 285 -27.89 -10.21 3.81
C ASP A 285 -27.69 -10.37 2.30
N TRP A 286 -26.75 -9.63 1.71
CA TRP A 286 -26.36 -9.79 0.31
C TRP A 286 -25.83 -11.20 0.03
N THR A 287 -25.03 -11.76 0.95
CA THR A 287 -24.45 -13.10 0.84
C THR A 287 -25.55 -14.16 0.95
N ILE A 288 -26.42 -14.08 1.96
CA ILE A 288 -27.58 -14.96 2.15
C ILE A 288 -28.48 -14.91 0.91
N ASN A 289 -28.79 -13.70 0.40
CA ASN A 289 -29.57 -13.54 -0.82
C ASN A 289 -28.88 -14.16 -2.04
N ALA A 290 -27.56 -14.00 -2.16
CA ALA A 290 -26.81 -14.56 -3.27
C ALA A 290 -26.84 -16.10 -3.26
N PHE A 291 -26.64 -16.73 -2.11
CA PHE A 291 -26.74 -18.19 -1.96
C PHE A 291 -28.18 -18.69 -2.15
N GLY A 292 -29.18 -18.02 -1.55
CA GLY A 292 -30.59 -18.42 -1.63
C GLY A 292 -31.19 -18.32 -3.04
N SER A 293 -30.65 -17.46 -3.90
CA SER A 293 -31.10 -17.29 -5.29
C SER A 293 -30.40 -18.21 -6.30
N ARG A 294 -29.69 -19.25 -5.85
CA ARG A 294 -28.89 -20.17 -6.69
C ARG A 294 -27.82 -19.47 -7.55
N LYS A 295 -27.37 -18.27 -7.16
CA LYS A 295 -26.25 -17.61 -7.84
C LYS A 295 -24.97 -18.37 -7.51
N ARG A 296 -24.06 -18.48 -8.47
CA ARG A 296 -22.71 -18.98 -8.23
C ARG A 296 -21.90 -17.91 -7.49
N VAL A 297 -21.61 -18.15 -6.22
CA VAL A 297 -20.79 -17.29 -5.36
C VAL A 297 -19.39 -17.90 -5.27
N GLY A 298 -18.38 -17.18 -5.77
CA GLY A 298 -16.98 -17.57 -5.57
C GLY A 298 -16.56 -17.28 -4.13
N GLN A 299 -15.81 -18.18 -3.51
CA GLN A 299 -15.26 -17.99 -2.17
C GLN A 299 -13.75 -17.84 -2.27
N ILE A 300 -13.21 -16.80 -1.64
CA ILE A 300 -11.77 -16.51 -1.62
C ILE A 300 -11.37 -16.30 -0.17
N THR A 301 -10.35 -17.00 0.29
CA THR A 301 -9.77 -16.79 1.62
C THR A 301 -8.72 -15.70 1.54
N ALA A 302 -8.87 -14.63 2.31
CA ALA A 302 -7.96 -13.49 2.33
C ALA A 302 -7.81 -12.90 3.74
N SER A 303 -6.58 -12.61 4.17
CA SER A 303 -6.33 -12.03 5.50
C SER A 303 -6.97 -10.64 5.64
N VAL A 304 -7.20 -10.18 6.87
CA VAL A 304 -7.74 -8.81 7.10
C VAL A 304 -6.81 -7.74 6.53
N GLN A 305 -5.49 -7.95 6.62
CA GLN A 305 -4.48 -7.08 6.03
C GLN A 305 -4.59 -7.04 4.50
N GLU A 306 -4.70 -8.19 3.86
CA GLU A 306 -4.91 -8.30 2.40
C GLU A 306 -6.22 -7.62 1.97
N GLN A 307 -7.32 -7.85 2.70
CA GLN A 307 -8.60 -7.17 2.46
C GLN A 307 -8.46 -5.64 2.56
N ASN A 308 -7.72 -5.13 3.55
CA ASN A 308 -7.46 -3.69 3.68
C ASN A 308 -6.63 -3.13 2.51
N LEU A 309 -5.69 -3.89 1.96
CA LEU A 309 -4.94 -3.49 0.76
C LEU A 309 -5.83 -3.48 -0.49
N LEU A 310 -6.71 -4.48 -0.66
CA LEU A 310 -7.74 -4.49 -1.70
C LEU A 310 -8.71 -3.30 -1.58
N LEU A 311 -9.16 -2.98 -0.36
CA LEU A 311 -10.00 -1.81 -0.11
C LEU A 311 -9.28 -0.50 -0.41
N THR A 312 -7.98 -0.42 -0.17
CA THR A 312 -7.16 0.75 -0.54
C THR A 312 -7.17 0.96 -2.05
N LEU A 313 -6.99 -0.11 -2.83
CA LEU A 313 -7.13 -0.12 -4.29
C LEU A 313 -8.53 0.34 -4.73
N LEU A 314 -9.57 -0.29 -4.19
CA LEU A 314 -10.96 -0.01 -4.59
C LEU A 314 -11.39 1.42 -4.22
N ASN A 315 -10.99 1.94 -3.07
CA ASN A 315 -11.27 3.32 -2.66
C ASN A 315 -10.52 4.35 -3.51
N LEU A 316 -9.33 4.01 -4.01
CA LEU A 316 -8.58 4.86 -4.92
C LEU A 316 -9.28 4.91 -6.30
N ASN A 317 -9.67 3.75 -6.80
CA ASN A 317 -10.28 3.62 -8.12
C ASN A 317 -11.73 4.11 -8.19
N SER A 318 -12.48 4.10 -7.09
CA SER A 318 -13.85 4.63 -7.05
C SER A 318 -13.91 6.11 -7.44
N LYS A 319 -12.86 6.88 -7.12
CA LYS A 319 -12.72 8.29 -7.45
C LYS A 319 -12.36 8.56 -8.92
N ARG A 320 -11.98 7.52 -9.66
CA ARG A 320 -11.57 7.62 -11.06
C ARG A 320 -12.69 7.22 -12.02
N LEU A 321 -13.86 6.84 -11.55
CA LEU A 321 -15.00 6.58 -12.42
C LEU A 321 -15.74 7.87 -12.79
N VAL A 322 -16.22 7.95 -14.03
CA VAL A 322 -17.09 9.05 -14.46
C VAL A 322 -18.42 9.02 -13.70
N SER A 323 -18.89 10.19 -13.26
CA SER A 323 -20.07 10.33 -12.38
C SER A 323 -21.39 9.88 -13.02
N HIS A 324 -21.47 9.88 -14.35
CA HIS A 324 -22.67 9.46 -15.08
C HIS A 324 -22.79 7.94 -15.25
N TYR A 325 -21.73 7.17 -14.97
CA TYR A 325 -21.79 5.73 -15.02
C TYR A 325 -22.47 5.18 -13.76
N LYS A 326 -23.71 4.72 -13.90
CA LYS A 326 -24.54 4.20 -12.80
C LYS A 326 -25.04 2.79 -13.15
N PRO A 327 -24.36 1.72 -12.71
CA PRO A 327 -24.82 0.36 -12.95
C PRO A 327 -26.03 0.02 -12.09
N VAL A 328 -26.80 -0.97 -12.52
CA VAL A 328 -27.93 -1.51 -11.75
C VAL A 328 -27.41 -2.10 -10.44
N ARG A 329 -28.09 -1.77 -9.33
CA ARG A 329 -27.79 -2.25 -7.96
C ARG A 329 -28.92 -3.14 -7.46
N GLY A 330 -28.57 -4.23 -6.78
CA GLY A 330 -29.53 -5.07 -6.07
C GLY A 330 -30.04 -4.45 -4.76
N PRO A 331 -31.01 -5.09 -4.08
CA PRO A 331 -31.62 -4.58 -2.84
C PRO A 331 -30.70 -4.43 -1.63
N PHE A 332 -29.53 -5.06 -1.67
CA PHE A 332 -28.53 -5.04 -0.58
C PHE A 332 -27.20 -4.39 -0.99
N GLU A 333 -27.18 -3.69 -2.14
CA GLU A 333 -25.97 -3.11 -2.74
C GLU A 333 -25.96 -1.57 -2.69
N GLN A 334 -26.88 -0.95 -1.96
CA GLN A 334 -27.06 0.50 -1.86
C GLN A 334 -25.85 1.13 -1.18
N SER A 335 -25.31 0.46 -0.17
CA SER A 335 -24.12 0.85 0.58
C SER A 335 -22.82 0.54 -0.14
N PHE A 336 -22.85 -0.32 -1.17
CA PHE A 336 -21.63 -0.78 -1.82
C PHE A 336 -20.98 0.36 -2.61
N ILE A 337 -19.67 0.49 -2.53
CA ILE A 337 -18.95 1.43 -3.39
C ILE A 337 -18.93 0.90 -4.83
N LEU A 338 -19.00 1.82 -5.79
CA LEU A 338 -18.73 1.51 -7.18
C LEU A 338 -17.25 1.78 -7.46
N SER A 339 -16.55 0.79 -7.99
CA SER A 339 -15.12 0.88 -8.27
C SER A 339 -14.73 -0.01 -9.45
N PHE A 340 -13.43 -0.13 -9.69
CA PHE A 340 -12.88 -1.07 -10.65
C PHE A 340 -11.56 -1.69 -10.16
N ILE A 341 -11.22 -2.85 -10.69
CA ILE A 341 -9.95 -3.54 -10.45
C ILE A 341 -9.21 -3.64 -11.77
N LEU A 342 -7.96 -3.18 -11.76
CA LEU A 342 -6.97 -3.47 -12.78
C LEU A 342 -6.01 -4.55 -12.26
N PRO A 343 -5.40 -5.35 -13.14
CA PRO A 343 -4.28 -6.21 -12.78
C PRO A 343 -3.17 -5.40 -12.10
N LEU A 344 -2.62 -5.94 -11.03
CA LEU A 344 -1.50 -5.35 -10.32
C LEU A 344 -0.21 -6.04 -10.71
N GLY A 345 0.80 -5.27 -11.09
CA GLY A 345 2.16 -5.76 -11.26
C GLY A 345 3.11 -5.16 -10.22
N PRO A 346 4.37 -5.63 -10.18
CA PRO A 346 5.39 -5.05 -9.32
C PRO A 346 5.54 -3.56 -9.57
N ILE A 347 5.84 -2.78 -8.54
CA ILE A 347 6.10 -1.35 -8.69
C ILE A 347 7.44 -1.18 -9.43
N SER A 348 7.46 -0.32 -10.45
CA SER A 348 8.69 -0.05 -11.19
C SER A 348 9.78 0.51 -10.27
N GLN A 349 11.04 0.22 -10.54
CA GLN A 349 12.13 0.78 -9.71
C GLN A 349 12.13 2.32 -9.68
N GLN A 350 11.68 2.96 -10.75
CA GLN A 350 11.54 4.41 -10.81
C GLN A 350 10.46 4.93 -9.84
N ASP A 351 9.32 4.24 -9.78
CA ASP A 351 8.24 4.57 -8.84
C ASP A 351 8.67 4.27 -7.40
N ILE A 352 9.37 3.17 -7.13
CA ILE A 352 9.93 2.89 -5.79
C ILE A 352 10.89 4.00 -5.37
N GLY A 353 11.78 4.45 -6.25
CA GLY A 353 12.68 5.58 -5.98
C GLY A 353 11.91 6.84 -5.57
N ARG A 354 10.89 7.21 -6.35
CA ARG A 354 10.00 8.35 -6.06
C ARG A 354 9.24 8.20 -4.74
N LEU A 355 8.76 6.99 -4.43
CA LEU A 355 8.03 6.68 -3.20
C LEU A 355 8.93 6.72 -1.95
N MET A 356 10.19 6.31 -2.11
CA MET A 356 11.20 6.30 -1.05
C MET A 356 11.81 7.68 -0.79
N ARG A 357 11.66 8.63 -1.71
CA ARG A 357 12.17 9.99 -1.54
C ARG A 357 11.46 10.71 -0.39
N SER A 358 12.26 11.24 0.55
CA SER A 358 11.80 12.14 1.61
C SER A 358 12.06 13.58 1.19
N SER A 359 11.01 14.41 1.14
CA SER A 359 11.12 15.85 0.83
C SER A 359 11.30 16.71 2.10
N GLY A 360 12.05 16.23 3.07
CA GLY A 360 12.22 16.81 4.40
C GLY A 360 12.97 15.85 5.33
N CYS A 361 12.83 16.03 6.65
CA CYS A 361 13.49 15.19 7.64
C CYS A 361 13.30 13.69 7.36
N PHE A 362 14.39 12.92 7.29
CA PHE A 362 14.36 11.49 6.98
C PHE A 362 13.53 10.69 7.99
N VAL A 363 13.57 11.09 9.26
CA VAL A 363 12.86 10.39 10.35
C VAL A 363 11.38 10.77 10.42
N CYS A 364 11.07 12.07 10.42
CA CYS A 364 9.73 12.56 10.74
C CYS A 364 8.99 13.24 9.58
N GLY A 365 9.61 13.35 8.40
CA GLY A 365 9.01 13.97 7.22
C GLY A 365 8.79 15.47 7.28
N LYS A 366 9.01 16.12 8.44
CA LYS A 366 8.81 17.56 8.62
C LYS A 366 9.63 18.34 7.59
N LYS A 367 8.92 19.22 6.88
CA LYS A 367 9.47 20.24 6.00
C LYS A 367 9.61 21.53 6.79
N GLY A 368 10.73 22.22 6.67
CA GLY A 368 10.93 23.51 7.31
C GLY A 368 12.30 24.09 7.01
N ASP A 369 12.50 25.36 7.35
CA ASP A 369 13.69 26.13 6.99
C ASP A 369 15.00 25.64 7.66
N VAL A 370 14.91 24.71 8.61
CA VAL A 370 16.05 24.18 9.37
C VAL A 370 16.10 22.65 9.30
N VAL A 371 16.03 22.08 8.10
CA VAL A 371 16.60 20.75 7.85
C VAL A 371 18.10 20.90 7.65
N ARG A 372 18.88 20.09 8.38
CA ARG A 372 20.33 20.04 8.24
C ARG A 372 20.72 18.67 7.73
N GLU A 373 21.57 18.65 6.71
CA GLU A 373 22.20 17.45 6.23
C GLU A 373 23.12 16.86 7.31
N CYS A 374 23.23 15.53 7.33
CA CYS A 374 24.21 14.86 8.16
C CYS A 374 25.63 15.31 7.75
N SER A 375 26.37 15.96 8.65
CA SER A 375 27.70 16.49 8.34
C SER A 375 28.75 15.44 7.95
N GLY A 376 28.50 14.16 8.27
CA GLY A 376 29.40 13.06 7.89
C GLY A 376 29.18 12.58 6.45
N CYS A 377 27.95 12.26 6.08
CA CYS A 377 27.65 11.62 4.79
C CYS A 377 26.82 12.49 3.83
N ALA A 378 26.14 13.52 4.30
CA ALA A 378 25.18 14.35 3.56
C ALA A 378 24.02 13.58 2.86
N LEU A 379 23.80 12.30 3.21
CA LEU A 379 22.77 11.45 2.57
C LEU A 379 21.35 11.70 3.07
N VAL A 380 21.24 12.15 4.31
CA VAL A 380 19.98 12.30 5.03
C VAL A 380 19.91 13.66 5.68
N GLU A 381 18.70 14.19 5.73
CA GLU A 381 18.39 15.45 6.36
C GLU A 381 17.63 15.19 7.65
N TYR A 382 17.95 15.98 8.69
CA TYR A 382 17.23 15.95 9.94
C TYR A 382 16.74 17.35 10.29
N CYS A 383 15.52 17.47 10.82
CA CYS A 383 15.02 18.74 11.35
C CYS A 383 15.70 19.15 12.68
N GLY A 384 16.64 18.33 13.20
CA GLY A 384 17.37 18.61 14.42
C GLY A 384 18.07 17.38 15.02
N ARG A 385 18.83 17.59 16.10
CA ARG A 385 19.60 16.53 16.78
C ARG A 385 18.74 15.40 17.34
N GLY A 386 17.48 15.66 17.67
CA GLY A 386 16.55 14.63 18.15
C GLY A 386 16.33 13.53 17.11
N CYS A 387 15.97 13.92 15.88
CA CYS A 387 15.80 12.98 14.77
C CYS A 387 17.13 12.32 14.38
N GLN A 388 18.24 13.07 14.37
CA GLN A 388 19.56 12.48 14.10
C GLN A 388 19.94 11.38 15.10
N ARG A 389 19.72 11.60 16.41
CA ARG A 389 20.01 10.59 17.45
C ARG A 389 19.08 9.38 17.35
N ALA A 390 17.82 9.59 17.00
CA ALA A 390 16.85 8.50 16.83
C ALA A 390 17.26 7.57 15.68
N ASP A 391 17.71 8.14 14.56
CA ASP A 391 18.17 7.38 13.39
C ASP A 391 19.58 6.79 13.56
N TRP A 392 20.39 7.33 14.48
CA TRP A 392 21.82 7.03 14.56
C TRP A 392 22.15 5.54 14.65
N LYS A 393 21.33 4.74 15.34
CA LYS A 393 21.56 3.29 15.45
C LYS A 393 21.54 2.59 14.10
N GLU A 394 20.65 2.99 13.19
CA GLU A 394 20.53 2.43 11.84
C GLU A 394 21.42 3.17 10.83
N HIS A 395 21.59 4.49 11.02
CA HIS A 395 22.33 5.35 10.11
C HIS A 395 23.86 5.28 10.28
N LYS A 396 24.38 5.00 11.49
CA LYS A 396 25.81 5.12 11.80
C LYS A 396 26.71 4.36 10.83
N ASP A 397 26.38 3.11 10.54
CA ASP A 397 27.19 2.25 9.66
C ASP A 397 27.20 2.81 8.24
N ALA A 398 26.03 3.23 7.73
CA ALA A 398 25.91 3.89 6.43
C ALA A 398 26.66 5.24 6.38
N CYS A 399 26.64 6.01 7.47
CA CYS A 399 27.30 7.30 7.57
C CYS A 399 28.83 7.16 7.53
N GLN A 400 29.37 6.18 8.27
CA GLN A 400 30.81 5.93 8.34
C GLN A 400 31.37 5.43 7.00
N LEU A 401 30.58 4.69 6.23
CA LEU A 401 30.98 4.20 4.92
C LEU A 401 31.25 5.31 3.91
N LEU A 402 30.48 6.41 3.95
CA LEU A 402 30.66 7.52 3.01
C LEU A 402 31.62 8.60 3.53
N SER A 403 31.78 8.70 4.86
CA SER A 403 32.71 9.63 5.50
C SER A 403 34.16 9.36 5.04
N GLY A 404 34.77 10.32 4.34
CA GLY A 404 36.15 10.20 3.83
C GLY A 404 36.28 9.39 2.54
N GLY A 405 35.23 9.28 1.74
CA GLY A 405 35.31 8.78 0.36
C GLY A 405 36.08 9.72 -0.56
N THR A 406 36.72 9.15 -1.58
CA THR A 406 37.51 9.90 -2.56
C THR A 406 36.64 10.23 -3.78
N TRP A 407 36.42 11.53 -4.00
CA TRP A 407 35.52 12.03 -5.05
C TRP A 407 36.31 12.41 -6.31
N TYR A 408 35.81 11.97 -7.47
CA TYR A 408 36.41 12.22 -8.77
C TYR A 408 35.41 12.88 -9.69
N THR A 409 35.79 14.02 -10.24
CA THR A 409 34.94 14.78 -11.15
C THR A 409 35.09 14.31 -12.58
N THR A 410 33.99 13.88 -13.19
CA THR A 410 33.89 13.55 -14.61
C THR A 410 32.98 14.55 -15.31
N LYS A 411 33.38 14.99 -16.51
CA LYS A 411 32.49 15.73 -17.40
C LYS A 411 31.49 14.77 -18.02
N VAL A 412 30.24 15.19 -18.13
CA VAL A 412 29.15 14.38 -18.67
C VAL A 412 28.44 15.19 -19.74
N ASP A 413 28.64 14.79 -20.99
CA ASP A 413 27.86 15.29 -22.11
C ASP A 413 26.68 14.36 -22.37
N PHE A 414 25.52 14.66 -21.79
CA PHE A 414 24.32 13.84 -21.92
C PHE A 414 23.85 13.68 -23.38
N GLU A 415 24.16 14.62 -24.28
CA GLU A 415 23.75 14.54 -25.68
C GLU A 415 24.62 13.55 -26.47
N THR A 416 25.94 13.74 -26.41
CA THR A 416 26.89 12.94 -27.20
C THR A 416 26.95 11.50 -26.70
N THR A 417 26.74 11.32 -25.40
CA THR A 417 26.86 10.03 -24.73
C THR A 417 25.73 9.06 -25.09
N LEU A 418 24.48 9.53 -25.23
CA LEU A 418 23.35 8.70 -25.69
C LEU A 418 23.47 8.32 -27.17
N ARG A 419 24.13 9.15 -27.99
CA ARG A 419 24.38 8.85 -29.42
C ARG A 419 25.46 7.78 -29.61
N ARG A 420 26.41 7.67 -28.68
CA ARG A 420 27.52 6.70 -28.69
C ARG A 420 27.20 5.37 -27.99
N ALA A 421 25.98 5.20 -27.49
CA ALA A 421 25.57 3.98 -26.81
C ALA A 421 25.60 2.75 -27.76
N PRO A 422 25.88 1.53 -27.24
CA PRO A 422 25.81 0.30 -28.04
C PRO A 422 24.41 0.08 -28.59
N GLY A 423 24.26 0.04 -29.92
CA GLY A 423 22.95 -0.08 -30.61
C GLY A 423 22.55 1.13 -31.46
N GLY A 424 23.34 2.21 -31.46
CA GLY A 424 23.09 3.41 -32.25
C GLY A 424 22.25 4.47 -31.51
N PRO A 425 22.01 5.64 -32.12
CA PRO A 425 21.33 6.75 -31.46
C PRO A 425 19.87 6.37 -31.10
N GLY A 426 19.61 6.22 -29.80
CA GLY A 426 18.24 6.15 -29.25
C GLY A 426 17.69 4.76 -28.91
N TYR A 427 18.48 3.68 -28.95
CA TYR A 427 17.99 2.34 -28.61
C TYR A 427 18.87 1.63 -27.57
N THR A 428 18.72 2.00 -26.30
CA THR A 428 19.24 1.21 -25.17
C THR A 428 18.09 0.49 -24.49
N ASN A 429 17.78 -0.73 -24.92
CA ASN A 429 16.80 -1.58 -24.24
C ASN A 429 17.43 -2.16 -22.97
N THR A 430 17.24 -1.51 -21.83
CA THR A 430 17.56 -2.13 -20.54
C THR A 430 16.33 -2.87 -20.01
N ILE A 431 16.46 -4.17 -19.79
CA ILE A 431 15.42 -4.97 -19.11
C ILE A 431 15.72 -4.94 -17.61
N ASN A 432 14.79 -4.44 -16.79
CA ASN A 432 14.87 -4.64 -15.34
C ASN A 432 14.13 -5.95 -14.99
N VAL A 433 14.84 -6.87 -14.35
CA VAL A 433 14.29 -8.19 -13.95
C VAL A 433 13.17 -8.09 -12.92
N ARG A 434 13.04 -6.95 -12.21
CA ARG A 434 11.99 -6.70 -11.22
C ARG A 434 10.79 -5.93 -11.75
N ASP A 435 10.92 -5.30 -12.92
CA ASP A 435 9.76 -4.64 -13.54
C ASP A 435 8.83 -5.69 -14.14
N SER A 436 7.56 -5.35 -14.32
CA SER A 436 6.61 -6.27 -14.93
C SER A 436 7.03 -6.60 -16.36
N LEU A 437 6.93 -7.87 -16.75
CA LEU A 437 7.12 -8.31 -18.14
C LEU A 437 6.11 -7.67 -19.11
N HIS A 438 5.03 -7.10 -18.57
CA HIS A 438 4.00 -6.39 -19.33
C HIS A 438 4.15 -4.86 -19.24
N ALA A 439 5.18 -4.35 -18.57
CA ALA A 439 5.49 -2.93 -18.60
C ALA A 439 6.01 -2.56 -19.99
N VAL A 440 5.47 -1.49 -20.59
CA VAL A 440 6.01 -0.96 -21.85
C VAL A 440 7.35 -0.29 -21.50
N PRO A 441 8.47 -0.70 -22.12
CA PRO A 441 9.73 0.02 -21.96
C PRO A 441 9.53 1.43 -22.51
N SER A 442 9.68 2.45 -21.67
CA SER A 442 9.74 3.83 -22.14
C SER A 442 11.08 4.03 -22.86
N PRO A 443 11.10 4.29 -24.18
CA PRO A 443 12.34 4.63 -24.85
C PRO A 443 12.85 5.95 -24.27
N GLU A 444 14.09 5.95 -23.78
CA GLU A 444 14.77 7.18 -23.36
C GLU A 444 15.00 8.04 -24.61
N ARG A 445 14.20 9.09 -24.79
CA ARG A 445 14.43 10.09 -25.84
C ARG A 445 15.59 10.98 -25.40
N ALA A 446 16.62 11.07 -26.23
CA ALA A 446 17.66 12.06 -26.07
C ALA A 446 17.02 13.47 -26.08
N SER A 447 17.15 14.19 -24.97
CA SER A 447 16.82 15.61 -24.87
C SER A 447 18.07 16.43 -25.16
N SER A 448 17.91 17.59 -25.80
CA SER A 448 19.01 18.53 -26.08
C SER A 448 19.43 19.35 -24.84
N SER A 449 18.76 19.18 -23.71
CA SER A 449 19.07 19.88 -22.45
C SER A 449 19.52 18.90 -21.38
N ALA A 450 20.42 19.34 -20.50
CA ALA A 450 20.81 18.56 -19.34
C ALA A 450 19.56 18.19 -18.49
N PRO A 451 19.49 16.95 -17.97
CA PRO A 451 18.34 16.52 -17.17
C PRO A 451 18.23 17.31 -15.86
N PRO A 452 17.00 17.49 -15.32
CA PRO A 452 16.81 18.21 -14.06
C PRO A 452 17.58 17.57 -12.89
N ASN A 453 18.25 18.40 -12.07
CA ASN A 453 18.87 17.93 -10.84
C ASN A 453 17.84 17.66 -9.74
N ILE A 454 17.23 16.47 -9.74
CA ILE A 454 16.25 16.09 -8.73
C ILE A 454 16.86 15.78 -7.35
N HIS A 455 18.19 15.64 -7.28
CA HIS A 455 18.93 15.26 -6.07
C HIS A 455 19.46 16.48 -5.31
N GLY A 456 19.64 17.61 -5.99
CA GLY A 456 20.27 18.81 -5.45
C GLY A 456 21.78 18.62 -5.29
N ASP A 457 22.35 19.15 -4.22
CA ASP A 457 23.79 19.02 -3.90
C ASP A 457 24.10 17.72 -3.14
N ARG A 458 23.06 16.93 -2.83
CA ARG A 458 23.17 15.73 -2.01
C ARG A 458 23.83 14.60 -2.79
N PRO A 459 24.70 13.81 -2.15
CA PRO A 459 25.14 12.56 -2.72
C PRO A 459 23.97 11.58 -2.85
N PHE A 460 23.89 10.91 -3.99
CA PHE A 460 22.89 9.90 -4.32
C PHE A 460 23.55 8.67 -4.95
N LEU A 461 22.85 7.55 -4.97
CA LEU A 461 23.41 6.28 -5.45
C LEU A 461 23.14 6.11 -6.95
N VAL A 462 24.17 5.76 -7.71
CA VAL A 462 24.06 5.34 -9.11
C VAL A 462 24.37 3.86 -9.26
N LYS A 463 23.78 3.24 -10.27
CA LYS A 463 24.14 1.91 -10.74
C LYS A 463 25.04 2.08 -11.94
N MET A 464 26.23 1.51 -11.85
CA MET A 464 27.16 1.42 -12.96
C MET A 464 27.11 0.00 -13.51
N GLN A 465 26.92 -0.14 -14.82
CA GLN A 465 26.72 -1.43 -15.46
C GLN A 465 27.58 -1.52 -16.72
N ARG A 466 28.41 -2.55 -16.81
CA ARG A 466 29.18 -2.87 -18.01
C ARG A 466 28.36 -3.80 -18.94
N PRO A 467 28.75 -3.94 -20.23
CA PRO A 467 28.11 -4.89 -21.12
C PRO A 467 28.13 -6.32 -20.55
N LEU A 468 27.00 -7.04 -20.62
CA LEU A 468 26.88 -8.40 -20.08
C LEU A 468 27.90 -9.37 -20.68
N ASN A 469 28.23 -9.20 -21.96
CA ASN A 469 29.07 -10.11 -22.72
C ASN A 469 30.49 -9.57 -22.96
N SER A 470 30.87 -8.45 -22.32
CA SER A 470 32.21 -7.87 -22.49
C SER A 470 32.66 -7.13 -21.23
N HIS A 471 33.89 -7.40 -20.79
CA HIS A 471 34.55 -6.61 -19.76
C HIS A 471 35.04 -5.25 -20.27
N ILE A 472 35.04 -5.07 -21.60
CA ILE A 472 35.54 -3.89 -22.29
C ILE A 472 34.37 -3.23 -23.02
N GLY A 473 34.06 -1.98 -22.68
CA GLY A 473 32.99 -1.22 -23.33
C GLY A 473 32.45 -0.10 -22.45
N PRO A 474 31.52 0.71 -23.00
CA PRO A 474 30.91 1.83 -22.28
C PRO A 474 30.23 1.36 -20.99
N ILE A 475 30.53 2.05 -19.89
CA ILE A 475 29.90 1.78 -18.59
C ILE A 475 28.65 2.65 -18.48
N MET A 476 27.47 2.02 -18.45
CA MET A 476 26.20 2.72 -18.27
C MET A 476 26.02 3.13 -16.81
N ILE A 477 25.71 4.39 -16.57
CA ILE A 477 25.55 4.99 -15.24
C ILE A 477 24.21 5.73 -15.18
N TYR A 478 23.39 5.37 -14.21
CA TYR A 478 22.06 5.96 -14.02
C TYR A 478 21.66 5.90 -12.54
N ASP A 479 20.75 6.78 -12.12
CA ASP A 479 20.18 6.80 -10.76
C ASP A 479 18.89 5.96 -10.67
N ARG A 480 18.41 5.71 -9.44
CA ARG A 480 17.27 4.79 -9.22
C ARG A 480 15.98 5.26 -9.88
N GLU A 481 15.75 6.57 -9.94
CA GLU A 481 14.59 7.19 -10.58
C GLU A 481 14.71 7.26 -12.11
N ARG A 482 15.88 6.92 -12.68
CA ARG A 482 16.24 7.21 -14.08
C ARG A 482 15.99 8.66 -14.45
N SER A 483 16.32 9.57 -13.55
CA SER A 483 16.32 11.00 -13.85
C SER A 483 17.40 11.36 -14.88
N PHE A 484 18.45 10.55 -14.99
CA PHE A 484 19.43 10.61 -16.05
C PHE A 484 20.02 9.23 -16.36
N THR A 485 20.54 9.10 -17.58
CA THR A 485 21.40 7.98 -18.01
C THR A 485 22.57 8.56 -18.78
N PHE A 486 23.78 8.10 -18.48
CA PHE A 486 24.96 8.38 -19.30
C PHE A 486 25.87 7.16 -19.37
N PHE A 487 26.80 7.18 -20.31
CA PHE A 487 27.81 6.16 -20.58
C PHE A 487 29.19 6.75 -20.37
N LEU A 488 29.96 6.17 -19.44
CA LEU A 488 31.36 6.51 -19.24
C LEU A 488 32.21 5.71 -20.23
N ASN A 489 32.89 6.41 -21.14
CA ASN A 489 33.79 5.83 -22.13
C ASN A 489 35.25 6.09 -21.75
N HIS A 490 36.13 5.16 -22.11
CA HIS A 490 37.58 5.34 -21.97
C HIS A 490 38.08 6.55 -22.77
N GLU A 491 37.50 6.83 -23.95
CA GLU A 491 37.90 7.94 -24.81
C GLU A 491 37.54 9.32 -24.23
N ASP A 492 36.47 9.39 -23.43
CA ASP A 492 35.95 10.64 -22.87
C ASP A 492 36.61 10.99 -21.52
N ASP A 493 36.85 9.98 -20.67
CA ASP A 493 37.54 10.13 -19.39
C ASP A 493 38.24 8.82 -18.99
N ALA A 494 39.48 8.64 -19.46
CA ALA A 494 40.26 7.43 -19.23
C ALA A 494 40.53 7.16 -17.74
N ASP A 495 40.68 8.19 -16.92
CA ASP A 495 41.01 8.05 -15.50
C ASP A 495 39.80 7.59 -14.68
N SER A 496 38.64 8.21 -14.89
CA SER A 496 37.39 7.78 -14.25
C SER A 496 36.97 6.40 -14.75
N TYR A 497 37.12 6.12 -16.05
CA TYR A 497 36.82 4.81 -16.64
C TYR A 497 37.68 3.71 -16.02
N ARG A 498 39.00 3.92 -15.91
CA ARG A 498 39.93 2.96 -15.32
C ARG A 498 39.62 2.69 -13.85
N LYS A 499 39.30 3.73 -13.06
CA LYS A 499 38.88 3.57 -11.67
C LYS A 499 37.59 2.76 -11.55
N ALA A 500 36.58 3.10 -12.36
CA ALA A 500 35.34 2.33 -12.40
C ALA A 500 35.61 0.86 -12.73
N GLN A 501 36.46 0.56 -13.72
CA GLN A 501 36.83 -0.80 -14.11
C GLN A 501 37.52 -1.59 -12.98
N MET A 502 38.41 -0.95 -12.22
CA MET A 502 39.06 -1.59 -11.06
C MET A 502 38.01 -2.02 -10.01
N GLU A 503 37.00 -1.18 -9.79
CA GLU A 503 35.95 -1.40 -8.80
C GLU A 503 34.92 -2.48 -9.19
N PHE A 504 34.75 -2.78 -10.48
CA PHE A 504 33.86 -3.85 -10.93
C PHE A 504 34.36 -5.24 -10.50
N GLY A 505 35.67 -5.49 -10.54
CA GLY A 505 36.20 -6.85 -10.41
C GLY A 505 35.48 -7.83 -11.34
N LEU A 506 34.90 -8.90 -10.76
CA LEU A 506 34.13 -9.92 -11.48
C LEU A 506 32.65 -9.52 -11.71
N GLU A 507 32.14 -8.50 -11.02
CA GLU A 507 30.74 -8.10 -11.09
C GLU A 507 30.41 -7.40 -12.41
N VAL A 508 29.17 -7.57 -12.91
CA VAL A 508 28.68 -6.87 -14.11
C VAL A 508 28.06 -5.52 -13.77
N ARG A 509 27.71 -5.31 -12.48
CA ARG A 509 27.11 -4.09 -11.96
C ARG A 509 27.68 -3.74 -10.60
N ILE A 510 27.92 -2.46 -10.36
CA ILE A 510 28.31 -1.92 -9.06
C ILE A 510 27.45 -0.71 -8.71
N TYR A 511 27.43 -0.34 -7.44
CA TYR A 511 26.70 0.81 -6.95
C TYR A 511 27.66 1.80 -6.30
N ARG A 512 27.61 3.06 -6.72
CA ARG A 512 28.54 4.10 -6.28
C ARG A 512 27.82 5.40 -5.97
N TRP A 513 28.39 6.18 -5.06
CA TRP A 513 27.82 7.46 -4.66
C TRP A 513 28.26 8.56 -5.64
N VAL A 514 27.34 9.43 -6.01
CA VAL A 514 27.56 10.51 -6.98
C VAL A 514 26.93 11.80 -6.47
N LYS A 515 27.55 12.94 -6.79
CA LYS A 515 27.01 14.29 -6.61
C LYS A 515 26.97 14.98 -7.96
N ARG A 516 25.93 15.77 -8.23
CA ARG A 516 25.90 16.64 -9.41
C ARG A 516 26.51 17.98 -9.03
N THR A 517 27.66 18.31 -9.62
CA THR A 517 28.41 19.53 -9.30
C THR A 517 28.17 20.65 -10.30
N ALA A 518 27.75 20.31 -11.52
CA ALA A 518 27.27 21.26 -12.53
C ALA A 518 26.31 20.55 -13.50
N ASP A 519 25.79 21.29 -14.49
CA ASP A 519 24.83 20.72 -15.44
C ASP A 519 25.38 19.57 -16.27
N SER A 520 26.68 19.61 -16.57
CA SER A 520 27.43 18.63 -17.35
C SER A 520 28.58 18.04 -16.54
N GLU A 521 28.44 17.95 -15.22
CA GLU A 521 29.51 17.47 -14.34
C GLU A 521 28.97 16.63 -13.18
N LEU A 522 29.56 15.45 -13.01
CA LEU A 522 29.27 14.54 -11.91
C LEU A 522 30.55 14.27 -11.12
N SER A 523 30.45 14.31 -9.80
CA SER A 523 31.50 13.90 -8.88
C SER A 523 31.18 12.51 -8.33
N ILE A 524 32.04 11.53 -8.60
CA ILE A 524 31.81 10.10 -8.32
C ILE A 524 32.77 9.63 -7.22
N CYS A 525 32.21 8.95 -6.22
CA CYS A 525 32.96 8.28 -5.16
C CYS A 525 33.10 6.79 -5.52
N PHE A 526 34.27 6.41 -6.05
CA PHE A 526 34.53 5.05 -6.54
C PHE A 526 34.90 4.06 -5.42
N ASP A 527 35.53 4.52 -4.34
CA ASP A 527 36.08 3.67 -3.28
C ASP A 527 35.06 3.28 -2.20
N ARG A 528 33.88 3.89 -2.20
CA ARG A 528 32.82 3.62 -1.21
C ARG A 528 31.61 2.97 -1.85
N GLN A 529 31.25 1.80 -1.32
CA GLN A 529 30.05 1.06 -1.70
C GLN A 529 28.92 1.23 -0.66
N PRO A 530 27.65 1.06 -1.05
CA PRO A 530 26.57 1.04 -0.08
C PRO A 530 26.71 -0.16 0.88
N PRO A 531 26.28 -0.04 2.16
CA PRO A 531 26.41 -1.10 3.17
C PRO A 531 25.74 -2.42 2.79
N LYS A 532 24.63 -2.33 2.05
CA LYS A 532 23.94 -3.47 1.47
C LYS A 532 23.73 -3.19 -0.01
N PRO A 533 23.81 -4.21 -0.88
CA PRO A 533 23.40 -4.07 -2.27
C PRO A 533 21.96 -3.55 -2.30
N PRO A 534 21.68 -2.39 -2.92
CA PRO A 534 20.32 -1.88 -3.00
C PRO A 534 19.45 -2.84 -3.81
N VAL A 535 18.16 -2.89 -3.46
CA VAL A 535 17.14 -3.57 -4.25
C VAL A 535 16.89 -2.75 -5.51
N TRP A 536 17.74 -2.92 -6.53
CA TRP A 536 17.70 -2.21 -7.81
C TRP A 536 17.72 -3.12 -9.04
#